data_AF-A0A5J4KMH9-F1
#
_entry.id   AF-A0A5J4KMH9-F1
#
_cell.length_a   1.000
_cell.length_b   1.000
_cell.length_c   1.000
_cell.angle_alpha   90.00
_cell.angle_beta   90.00
_cell.angle_gamma   90.00
#
_symmetry.space_group_name_H-M   'P 1'
#
loop_
_entity.id
_entity.type
_entity.pdbx_description
1 polymer ?
#
loop_
_entity_poly.entity_id
_entity_poly.type
_entity_poly.pdbx_seq_one_letter_code
_entity_poly.pdbx_strand_id
1 'polypeptide(L)'
;MSYTYPYSSLDSSYHVGEPSFEKTVVCSRKRFTYEEAQKESDDPTAPFSSQFQDAYLAAVNLWSIRLEHGAITSYDLENGWVTTEDGVRILLDAEKRFVTYLMEQEFIILANQVIASTLAVRALPALYRNHVVVDPQRKATYSPNISGHGGLNVSAYIHALFPLRSYPDLVNQRILLAQLRGEPSPYTTSELEDLALTFNAKERGIKAEKRWHFRGEYDGILQTALEKVPLVSLDQKHFHTVIRKAAEEQSLTPEIEQEILRRLKQQLLKENDLYTLIFRFPNSAQEWQQIKQAVFSILQKKPAYASMVFNTGQQQGKWFMRRYEQPFTSPGYYQARVSLDYLEQTYTSALYTAEKKERAKQLAILDVLATIAGVVLSSPEVSAPESQAVFSDGEEGT
;
A
#
# COMPACT_ATOMS: atom_id res chain seq x y z
N MET A 1 19.62 -31.16 3.41
CA MET A 1 19.83 -30.87 4.84
C MET A 1 18.59 -30.15 5.29
N SER A 2 17.92 -30.68 6.30
CA SER A 2 16.72 -30.08 6.90
C SER A 2 17.07 -29.54 8.29
N TYR A 3 16.41 -28.46 8.68
CA TYR A 3 16.38 -27.98 10.06
C TYR A 3 15.02 -28.35 10.62
N THR A 4 15.01 -28.95 11.79
CA THR A 4 13.78 -29.39 12.44
C THR A 4 13.62 -28.60 13.72
N TYR A 5 12.52 -27.87 13.85
CA TYR A 5 12.02 -27.39 15.14
C TYR A 5 10.95 -28.40 15.60
N PRO A 6 11.23 -29.25 16.60
CA PRO A 6 10.30 -30.30 16.96
C PRO A 6 9.08 -29.70 17.66
N TYR A 7 7.88 -30.12 17.26
CA TYR A 7 6.59 -29.70 17.84
C TYR A 7 6.53 -29.86 19.37
N SER A 8 7.27 -30.82 19.92
CA SER A 8 7.46 -31.02 21.37
C SER A 8 8.10 -29.83 22.11
N SER A 9 8.57 -28.83 21.38
CA SER A 9 9.13 -27.59 21.94
C SER A 9 8.06 -26.51 22.14
N LEU A 10 6.80 -26.74 21.75
CA LEU A 10 5.68 -25.87 22.11
C LEU A 10 5.08 -26.34 23.44
N ASP A 11 4.89 -25.41 24.39
CA ASP A 11 4.19 -25.73 25.62
C ASP A 11 2.67 -25.90 25.38
N SER A 12 1.91 -26.25 26.42
CA SER A 12 0.45 -26.40 26.34
C SER A 12 -0.31 -25.11 25.99
N SER A 13 0.37 -23.96 26.02
CA SER A 13 -0.13 -22.64 25.62
C SER A 13 0.44 -22.19 24.27
N TYR A 14 1.11 -23.09 23.53
CA TYR A 14 1.75 -22.83 22.24
C TYR A 14 2.86 -21.76 22.30
N HIS A 15 3.48 -21.54 23.46
CA HIS A 15 4.70 -20.75 23.54
C HIS A 15 5.90 -21.56 23.08
N VAL A 16 6.82 -20.87 22.42
CA VAL A 16 8.09 -21.41 21.96
C VAL A 16 8.99 -21.66 23.17
N GLY A 17 9.32 -22.93 23.45
CA GLY A 17 10.35 -23.34 24.40
C GLY A 17 11.77 -23.07 23.89
N GLU A 18 12.79 -23.67 24.49
CA GLU A 18 14.15 -23.49 24.00
C GLU A 18 14.34 -24.15 22.61
N PRO A 19 14.68 -23.38 21.57
CA PRO A 19 14.81 -23.92 20.23
C PRO A 19 16.14 -24.66 20.06
N SER A 20 16.06 -25.89 19.54
CA SER A 20 17.22 -26.64 19.05
C SER A 20 17.30 -26.57 17.52
N PHE A 21 18.53 -26.51 17.01
CA PHE A 21 18.80 -26.49 15.57
C PHE A 21 19.82 -27.55 15.27
N GLU A 22 19.45 -28.50 14.42
CA GLU A 22 20.30 -29.61 14.05
C GLU A 22 20.29 -29.82 12.54
N LYS A 23 21.40 -30.31 12.01
CA LYS A 23 21.49 -30.75 10.64
C LYS A 23 20.94 -32.17 10.55
N THR A 24 19.76 -32.33 9.95
CA THR A 24 19.11 -33.63 9.83
C THR A 24 19.08 -34.15 8.39
N VAL A 25 18.87 -35.47 8.28
CA VAL A 25 18.53 -36.16 7.03
C VAL A 25 17.08 -36.61 7.15
N VAL A 26 16.23 -36.16 6.24
CA VAL A 26 14.80 -36.50 6.19
C VAL A 26 14.46 -37.25 4.91
N CYS A 27 13.51 -38.17 5.00
CA CYS A 27 12.91 -38.84 3.86
C CYS A 27 11.41 -38.50 3.83
N SER A 28 10.97 -37.71 2.85
CA SER A 28 9.54 -37.44 2.69
C SER A 28 8.81 -38.74 2.36
N ARG A 29 7.76 -39.05 3.13
CA ARG A 29 6.96 -40.27 2.93
C ARG A 29 5.94 -40.12 1.79
N LYS A 30 5.44 -38.90 1.56
CA LYS A 30 4.48 -38.57 0.51
C LYS A 30 4.63 -37.10 0.11
N ARG A 31 4.54 -36.82 -1.19
CA ARG A 31 4.45 -35.46 -1.72
C ARG A 31 2.99 -35.19 -2.04
N PHE A 32 2.40 -34.21 -1.39
CA PHE A 32 1.02 -33.80 -1.59
C PHE A 32 0.94 -32.55 -2.48
N THR A 33 -0.09 -32.50 -3.32
CA THR A 33 -0.69 -31.24 -3.77
C THR A 33 -1.61 -30.69 -2.67
N TYR A 34 -1.99 -29.41 -2.73
CA TYR A 34 -2.91 -28.85 -1.71
C TYR A 34 -4.28 -29.53 -1.71
N GLU A 35 -4.79 -29.91 -2.88
CA GLU A 35 -6.06 -30.62 -2.99
C GLU A 35 -5.98 -32.01 -2.36
N GLU A 36 -4.90 -32.76 -2.60
CA GLU A 36 -4.67 -34.06 -1.96
C GLU A 36 -4.47 -33.93 -0.45
N ALA A 37 -3.73 -32.91 0.00
CA ALA A 37 -3.53 -32.64 1.42
C ALA A 37 -4.86 -32.28 2.10
N GLN A 38 -5.71 -31.51 1.43
CA GLN A 38 -7.04 -31.20 1.95
C GLN A 38 -7.90 -32.47 2.07
N LYS A 39 -7.94 -33.30 1.02
CA LYS A 39 -8.68 -34.58 1.06
C LYS A 39 -8.17 -35.51 2.17
N GLU A 40 -6.85 -35.57 2.36
CA GLU A 40 -6.23 -36.36 3.45
C GLU A 40 -6.57 -35.78 4.84
N SER A 41 -6.69 -34.46 4.96
CA SER A 41 -7.11 -33.78 6.19
C SER A 41 -8.60 -33.96 6.48
N ASP A 42 -9.44 -34.08 5.46
CA ASP A 42 -10.90 -34.20 5.58
C ASP A 42 -11.35 -35.64 5.87
N ASP A 43 -10.54 -36.64 5.54
CA ASP A 43 -10.84 -38.06 5.74
C ASP A 43 -10.17 -38.60 7.01
N PRO A 44 -10.93 -38.87 8.10
CA PRO A 44 -10.37 -39.39 9.35
C PRO A 44 -9.71 -40.76 9.21
N THR A 45 -10.04 -41.51 8.15
CA THR A 45 -9.50 -42.86 7.89
C THR A 45 -8.22 -42.84 7.05
N ALA A 46 -7.83 -41.67 6.53
CA ALA A 46 -6.67 -41.53 5.68
C ALA A 46 -5.35 -41.82 6.45
N PRO A 47 -4.32 -42.38 5.80
CA PRO A 47 -3.08 -42.80 6.45
C PRO A 47 -2.35 -41.70 7.25
N PHE A 48 -2.50 -40.44 6.87
CA PHE A 48 -1.86 -39.29 7.53
C PHE A 48 -2.85 -38.40 8.30
N SER A 49 -4.09 -38.86 8.51
CA SER A 49 -5.18 -38.03 9.10
C SER A 49 -4.80 -37.47 10.47
N SER A 50 -4.21 -38.30 11.34
CA SER A 50 -3.77 -37.87 12.68
C SER A 50 -2.74 -36.72 12.64
N GLN A 51 -1.78 -36.77 11.72
CA GLN A 51 -0.75 -35.74 11.57
C GLN A 51 -1.34 -34.44 11.04
N PHE A 52 -2.30 -34.52 10.10
CA PHE A 52 -3.02 -33.35 9.61
C PHE A 52 -3.90 -32.73 10.71
N GLN A 53 -4.54 -33.54 11.55
CA GLN A 53 -5.33 -33.06 12.68
C GLN A 53 -4.46 -32.31 13.70
N ASP A 54 -3.31 -32.87 14.06
CA ASP A 54 -2.36 -32.22 14.97
C ASP A 54 -1.82 -30.91 14.37
N ALA A 55 -1.45 -30.94 13.09
CA ALA A 55 -0.98 -29.77 12.35
C ALA A 55 -2.04 -28.66 12.28
N TYR A 56 -3.30 -29.05 12.05
CA TYR A 56 -4.43 -28.13 12.02
C TYR A 56 -4.65 -27.44 13.37
N LEU A 57 -4.72 -28.23 14.46
CA LEU A 57 -4.92 -27.70 15.81
C LEU A 57 -3.79 -26.74 16.20
N ALA A 58 -2.54 -27.09 15.89
CA ALA A 58 -1.40 -26.20 16.12
C ALA A 58 -1.52 -24.89 15.33
N ALA A 59 -1.83 -24.97 14.04
CA ALA A 59 -1.94 -23.79 13.18
C ALA A 59 -3.07 -22.85 13.62
N VAL A 60 -4.25 -23.38 13.96
CA VAL A 60 -5.37 -22.55 14.44
C VAL A 60 -4.99 -21.83 15.73
N ASN A 61 -4.37 -22.51 16.69
CA ASN A 61 -3.97 -21.88 17.94
C ASN A 61 -2.88 -20.82 17.75
N LEU A 62 -1.85 -21.11 16.93
CA LEU A 62 -0.81 -20.12 16.57
C LEU A 62 -1.43 -18.89 15.90
N TRP A 63 -2.35 -19.11 14.96
CA TRP A 63 -3.05 -18.05 14.26
C TRP A 63 -3.91 -17.20 15.20
N SER A 64 -4.70 -17.83 16.07
CA SER A 64 -5.53 -17.16 17.08
C SER A 64 -4.69 -16.28 18.00
N ILE A 65 -3.57 -16.80 18.53
CA ILE A 65 -2.65 -16.02 19.38
C ILE A 65 -2.12 -14.79 18.62
N ARG A 66 -1.71 -14.93 17.36
CA ARG A 66 -1.21 -13.78 16.58
C ARG A 66 -2.30 -12.73 16.33
N LEU A 67 -3.53 -13.16 16.04
CA LEU A 67 -4.66 -12.25 15.85
C LEU A 67 -5.02 -11.49 17.13
N GLU A 68 -5.07 -12.18 18.27
CA GLU A 68 -5.34 -11.56 19.58
C GLU A 68 -4.31 -10.48 19.93
N HIS A 69 -3.06 -10.67 19.52
CA HIS A 69 -2.00 -9.68 19.73
C HIS A 69 -1.92 -8.62 18.62
N GLY A 70 -2.82 -8.63 17.63
CA GLY A 70 -2.97 -7.55 16.64
C GLY A 70 -2.31 -7.79 15.28
N ALA A 71 -2.04 -9.04 14.89
CA ALA A 71 -1.58 -9.34 13.53
C ALA A 71 -2.61 -8.92 12.47
N ILE A 72 -2.12 -8.29 11.39
CA ILE A 72 -2.96 -7.83 10.26
C ILE A 72 -3.18 -8.96 9.24
N THR A 73 -2.23 -9.89 9.15
CA THR A 73 -2.33 -11.10 8.33
C THR A 73 -3.48 -11.99 8.82
N SER A 74 -4.57 -12.01 8.06
CA SER A 74 -5.81 -12.72 8.38
C SER A 74 -6.23 -13.65 7.24
N TYR A 75 -6.96 -14.71 7.60
CA TYR A 75 -7.60 -15.62 6.66
C TYR A 75 -9.10 -15.62 6.88
N ASP A 76 -9.80 -15.51 5.77
CA ASP A 76 -11.23 -15.73 5.68
C ASP A 76 -11.42 -16.73 4.55
N LEU A 77 -11.28 -18.02 4.85
CA LEU A 77 -11.44 -19.08 3.86
C LEU A 77 -12.90 -19.19 3.40
N GLU A 78 -13.87 -18.73 4.19
CA GLU A 78 -15.29 -18.73 3.83
C GLU A 78 -15.55 -17.75 2.67
N ASN A 79 -15.10 -16.51 2.82
CA ASN A 79 -15.24 -15.49 1.77
C ASN A 79 -14.07 -15.51 0.76
N GLY A 80 -13.02 -16.28 1.05
CA GLY A 80 -11.83 -16.46 0.23
C GLY A 80 -10.79 -15.36 0.34
N TRP A 81 -10.79 -14.54 1.39
CA TRP A 81 -9.81 -13.46 1.53
C TRP A 81 -8.59 -13.91 2.33
N VAL A 82 -7.40 -13.59 1.84
CA VAL A 82 -6.14 -13.73 2.59
C VAL A 82 -5.40 -12.41 2.57
N THR A 83 -4.92 -11.97 3.72
CA THR A 83 -4.11 -10.76 3.84
C THR A 83 -2.63 -11.14 3.82
N THR A 84 -1.84 -10.51 2.97
CA THR A 84 -0.37 -10.67 2.92
C THR A 84 0.33 -10.02 4.11
N GLU A 85 1.64 -10.28 4.28
CA GLU A 85 2.48 -9.62 5.29
C GLU A 85 2.52 -8.09 5.20
N ASP A 86 2.27 -7.55 4.00
CA ASP A 86 2.18 -6.12 3.69
C ASP A 86 0.77 -5.54 3.98
N GLY A 87 -0.17 -6.34 4.50
CA GLY A 87 -1.55 -5.91 4.75
C GLY A 87 -2.47 -5.89 3.51
N VAL A 88 -1.99 -6.38 2.36
CA VAL A 88 -2.79 -6.42 1.12
C VAL A 88 -3.71 -7.65 1.13
N ARG A 89 -5.02 -7.43 0.92
CA ARG A 89 -6.01 -8.51 0.75
C ARG A 89 -5.98 -9.08 -0.67
N ILE A 90 -5.95 -10.40 -0.76
CA ILE A 90 -6.00 -11.19 -1.99
C ILE A 90 -7.24 -12.08 -1.92
N LEU A 91 -7.98 -12.17 -3.03
CA LEU A 91 -9.09 -13.12 -3.16
C LEU A 91 -8.55 -14.45 -3.70
N LEU A 92 -8.87 -15.54 -3.01
CA LEU A 92 -8.62 -16.90 -3.42
C LEU A 92 -9.82 -17.45 -4.21
N ASP A 93 -9.51 -18.09 -5.33
CA ASP A 93 -10.48 -18.89 -6.08
C ASP A 93 -11.13 -19.94 -5.17
N ALA A 94 -12.41 -20.24 -5.38
CA ALA A 94 -13.18 -21.16 -4.53
C ALA A 94 -12.47 -22.51 -4.35
N GLU A 95 -11.88 -23.03 -5.42
CA GLU A 95 -11.11 -24.28 -5.49
C GLU A 95 -9.75 -24.25 -4.77
N LYS A 96 -9.33 -23.10 -4.21
CA LYS A 96 -8.02 -22.93 -3.53
C LYS A 96 -8.17 -22.58 -2.05
N ARG A 97 -9.38 -22.62 -1.49
CA ARG A 97 -9.68 -22.27 -0.10
C ARG A 97 -9.42 -23.44 0.85
N PHE A 98 -8.19 -23.93 0.86
CA PHE A 98 -7.79 -25.08 1.67
C PHE A 98 -7.25 -24.67 3.03
N VAL A 99 -7.68 -25.35 4.09
CA VAL A 99 -7.17 -25.13 5.45
C VAL A 99 -5.70 -25.52 5.58
N THR A 100 -5.22 -26.38 4.68
CA THR A 100 -3.80 -26.72 4.57
C THR A 100 -2.90 -25.52 4.23
N TYR A 101 -3.41 -24.47 3.59
CA TYR A 101 -2.66 -23.22 3.41
C TYR A 101 -2.41 -22.48 4.72
N LEU A 102 -3.42 -22.44 5.60
CA LEU A 102 -3.28 -21.89 6.95
C LEU A 102 -2.19 -22.67 7.71
N MET A 103 -2.27 -24.01 7.67
CA MET A 103 -1.27 -24.87 8.32
C MET A 103 0.15 -24.55 7.87
N GLU A 104 0.41 -24.60 6.56
CA GLU A 104 1.75 -24.36 6.03
C GLU A 104 2.28 -22.98 6.43
N GLN A 105 1.46 -21.94 6.31
CA GLN A 105 1.91 -20.59 6.60
C GLN A 105 2.19 -20.35 8.09
N GLU A 106 1.37 -20.85 9.01
CA GLU A 106 1.64 -20.68 10.44
C GLU A 106 2.94 -21.37 10.86
N PHE A 107 3.22 -22.56 10.32
CA PHE A 107 4.50 -23.23 10.57
C PHE A 107 5.69 -22.48 9.97
N ILE A 108 5.53 -21.88 8.78
CA ILE A 108 6.57 -21.02 8.18
C ILE A 108 6.82 -19.78 9.05
N ILE A 109 5.76 -19.11 9.49
CA ILE A 109 5.86 -17.92 10.34
C ILE A 109 6.58 -18.28 11.63
N LEU A 110 6.15 -19.36 12.30
CA LEU A 110 6.76 -19.85 13.53
C LEU A 110 8.25 -20.16 13.33
N ALA A 111 8.60 -20.98 12.34
CA ALA A 111 9.99 -21.38 12.11
C ALA A 111 10.89 -20.17 11.81
N ASN A 112 10.44 -19.24 10.97
CA ASN A 112 11.16 -17.99 10.72
C ASN A 112 11.31 -17.15 11.99
N GLN A 113 10.24 -16.93 12.75
CA GLN A 113 10.28 -16.18 14.02
C GLN A 113 11.28 -16.80 15.01
N VAL A 114 11.30 -18.12 15.12
CA VAL A 114 12.18 -18.87 16.01
C VAL A 114 13.64 -18.71 15.59
N ILE A 115 13.94 -18.83 14.29
CA ILE A 115 15.29 -18.58 13.75
C ILE A 115 15.72 -17.14 14.03
N ALA A 116 14.86 -16.16 13.73
CA ALA A 116 15.16 -14.74 13.90
C ALA A 116 15.49 -14.41 15.36
N SER A 117 14.65 -14.87 16.29
CA SER A 117 14.81 -14.65 17.73
C SER A 117 16.08 -15.31 18.25
N THR A 118 16.39 -16.50 17.77
CA THR A 118 17.62 -17.23 18.13
C THR A 118 18.88 -16.47 17.71
N LEU A 119 18.94 -16.01 16.45
CA LEU A 119 20.08 -15.25 15.94
C LEU A 119 20.22 -13.93 16.70
N ALA A 120 19.10 -13.26 17.03
CA ALA A 120 19.07 -12.02 17.79
C ALA A 120 19.64 -12.19 19.21
N VAL A 121 19.16 -13.20 19.95
CA VAL A 121 19.62 -13.48 21.33
C VAL A 121 21.10 -13.83 21.37
N ARG A 122 21.61 -14.49 20.32
CA ARG A 122 23.04 -14.83 20.19
C ARG A 122 23.90 -13.69 19.63
N ALA A 123 23.32 -12.51 19.41
CA ALA A 123 23.97 -11.35 18.81
C ALA A 123 24.69 -11.67 17.48
N LEU A 124 24.10 -12.56 16.69
CA LEU A 124 24.62 -12.94 15.37
C LEU A 124 24.09 -11.98 14.31
N PRO A 125 24.94 -11.51 13.38
CA PRO A 125 24.47 -10.71 12.26
C PRO A 125 23.52 -11.58 11.41
N ALA A 126 22.37 -11.04 11.03
CA ALA A 126 21.36 -11.72 10.23
C ALA A 126 20.61 -10.71 9.38
N LEU A 127 19.95 -11.16 8.31
CA LEU A 127 19.12 -10.31 7.48
C LEU A 127 17.66 -10.44 7.88
N TYR A 128 17.18 -9.51 8.71
CA TYR A 128 15.81 -9.47 9.20
C TYR A 128 14.85 -8.91 8.16
N ARG A 129 13.60 -9.39 8.19
CA ARG A 129 12.47 -8.88 7.42
C ARG A 129 11.61 -8.02 8.35
N ASN A 130 11.72 -6.71 8.22
CA ASN A 130 11.03 -5.77 9.09
C ASN A 130 9.83 -5.14 8.40
N HIS A 131 8.77 -4.91 9.16
CA HIS A 131 7.58 -4.18 8.72
C HIS A 131 7.15 -3.22 9.83
N VAL A 132 7.54 -1.96 9.67
CA VAL A 132 7.21 -0.88 10.60
C VAL A 132 5.84 -0.31 10.20
N VAL A 133 4.79 -0.70 10.92
CA VAL A 133 3.36 -0.43 10.60
C VAL A 133 2.94 1.00 10.95
N VAL A 134 3.86 1.97 10.85
CA VAL A 134 3.52 3.40 11.05
C VAL A 134 2.73 3.95 9.84
N ASP A 135 2.78 3.25 8.71
CA ASP A 135 2.04 3.58 7.50
C ASP A 135 1.55 2.29 6.80
N PRO A 136 0.24 2.09 6.56
CA PRO A 136 -0.30 0.91 5.88
C PRO A 136 0.18 0.75 4.42
N GLN A 137 0.88 1.74 3.85
CA GLN A 137 1.52 1.64 2.54
C GLN A 137 2.98 1.18 2.60
N ARG A 138 3.59 1.14 3.79
CA ARG A 138 5.01 0.84 3.96
C ARG A 138 5.23 -0.67 3.95
N LYS A 139 5.77 -1.15 2.84
CA LYS A 139 6.06 -2.57 2.64
C LYS A 139 7.15 -3.07 3.57
N ALA A 140 7.12 -4.37 3.84
CA ALA A 140 8.20 -5.03 4.54
C ALA A 140 9.53 -4.90 3.77
N THR A 141 10.63 -4.78 4.50
CA THR A 141 11.99 -4.55 3.95
C THR A 141 13.02 -5.39 4.68
N TYR A 142 14.08 -5.77 3.99
CA TYR A 142 15.24 -6.40 4.61
C TYR A 142 16.15 -5.37 5.28
N SER A 143 16.72 -5.70 6.43
CA SER A 143 17.74 -4.92 7.13
C SER A 143 18.47 -5.81 8.13
N PRO A 144 19.76 -5.55 8.45
CA PRO A 144 20.42 -6.24 9.55
C PRO A 144 19.95 -5.77 10.94
N ASN A 145 19.26 -4.63 11.01
CA ASN A 145 18.70 -4.13 12.26
C ASN A 145 17.31 -4.70 12.50
N ILE A 146 17.01 -5.08 13.74
CA ILE A 146 15.70 -5.59 14.13
C ILE A 146 14.78 -4.39 14.39
N SER A 147 13.63 -4.34 13.74
CA SER A 147 12.59 -3.33 13.99
C SER A 147 11.20 -3.93 14.21
N GLY A 148 11.11 -5.25 14.26
CA GLY A 148 9.86 -5.99 14.33
C GLY A 148 9.13 -6.07 13.00
N HIS A 149 8.10 -6.91 12.98
CA HIS A 149 7.26 -7.14 11.82
C HIS A 149 5.78 -6.99 12.22
N GLY A 150 5.28 -5.77 12.25
CA GLY A 150 3.93 -5.51 12.78
C GLY A 150 2.81 -6.15 11.97
N GLY A 151 2.96 -6.36 10.66
CA GLY A 151 1.94 -7.08 9.87
C GLY A 151 1.69 -8.52 10.34
N LEU A 152 2.73 -9.18 10.86
CA LEU A 152 2.68 -10.54 11.40
C LEU A 152 2.58 -10.54 12.94
N ASN A 153 2.77 -9.36 13.54
CA ASN A 153 2.90 -9.10 14.96
C ASN A 153 3.95 -9.98 15.67
N VAL A 154 5.19 -9.93 15.17
CA VAL A 154 6.33 -10.62 15.77
C VAL A 154 7.50 -9.65 15.97
N SER A 155 8.24 -9.84 17.07
CA SER A 155 9.34 -8.96 17.50
C SER A 155 10.57 -9.05 16.59
N ALA A 156 10.81 -10.22 16.01
CA ALA A 156 11.85 -10.46 15.03
C ALA A 156 11.34 -11.44 13.97
N TYR A 157 11.61 -11.14 12.70
CA TYR A 157 11.23 -11.98 11.57
C TYR A 157 12.34 -12.00 10.53
N ILE A 158 12.43 -13.09 9.78
CA ILE A 158 13.49 -13.43 8.84
C ILE A 158 12.87 -14.30 7.75
N HIS A 159 13.51 -14.37 6.58
CA HIS A 159 13.26 -15.47 5.65
C HIS A 159 14.46 -16.41 5.65
N ALA A 160 14.25 -17.71 5.92
CA ALA A 160 15.33 -18.70 6.02
C ALA A 160 14.97 -20.11 5.53
N LEU A 161 13.77 -20.34 4.99
CA LEU A 161 13.23 -21.68 4.72
C LEU A 161 13.28 -22.07 3.24
N PHE A 162 13.43 -21.12 2.32
CA PHE A 162 13.32 -21.33 0.87
C PHE A 162 14.58 -20.91 0.08
N PRO A 163 15.78 -21.39 0.46
CA PRO A 163 17.05 -20.97 -0.13
C PRO A 163 17.18 -21.25 -1.64
N LEU A 164 16.41 -22.21 -2.17
CA LEU A 164 16.43 -22.56 -3.59
C LEU A 164 15.80 -21.51 -4.50
N ARG A 165 14.90 -20.68 -3.95
CA ARG A 165 14.15 -19.66 -4.71
C ARG A 165 14.27 -18.26 -4.13
N SER A 166 14.96 -18.11 -3.00
CA SER A 166 15.09 -16.85 -2.29
C SER A 166 16.52 -16.66 -1.81
N TYR A 167 17.18 -15.63 -2.32
CA TYR A 167 18.54 -15.29 -1.96
C TYR A 167 18.67 -14.79 -0.50
N PRO A 168 17.75 -13.96 0.03
CA PRO A 168 17.70 -13.66 1.46
C PRO A 168 17.72 -14.92 2.35
N ASP A 169 16.94 -15.94 1.99
CA ASP A 169 16.91 -17.22 2.70
C ASP A 169 18.26 -17.92 2.67
N LEU A 170 18.95 -17.90 1.52
CA LEU A 170 20.29 -18.47 1.38
C LEU A 170 21.32 -17.75 2.28
N VAL A 171 21.25 -16.43 2.38
CA VAL A 171 22.12 -15.63 3.27
C VAL A 171 21.93 -16.07 4.71
N ASN A 172 20.68 -16.09 5.17
CA ASN A 172 20.34 -16.46 6.53
C ASN A 172 20.65 -17.93 6.86
N GLN A 173 20.47 -18.85 5.91
CA GLN A 173 20.90 -20.25 6.10
C GLN A 173 22.42 -20.40 6.22
N ARG A 174 23.21 -19.65 5.45
CA ARG A 174 24.68 -19.68 5.57
C ARG A 174 25.14 -19.23 6.96
N ILE A 175 24.51 -18.20 7.51
CA ILE A 175 24.77 -17.71 8.86
C ILE A 175 24.41 -18.78 9.90
N LEU A 176 23.21 -19.38 9.78
CA LEU A 176 22.77 -20.45 10.67
C LEU A 176 23.72 -21.67 10.60
N LEU A 177 24.19 -22.05 9.41
CA LEU A 177 25.14 -23.14 9.24
C LEU A 177 26.51 -22.86 9.85
N ALA A 178 27.04 -21.66 9.67
CA ALA A 178 28.31 -21.28 10.27
C ALA A 178 28.23 -21.37 11.79
N GLN A 179 27.15 -20.86 12.39
CA GLN A 179 26.91 -21.00 13.81
C GLN A 179 26.93 -22.47 14.24
N LEU A 180 26.18 -23.34 13.55
CA LEU A 180 26.07 -24.77 13.93
C LEU A 180 27.39 -25.52 13.83
N ARG A 181 28.35 -24.99 13.06
CA ARG A 181 29.71 -25.54 12.94
C ARG A 181 30.70 -24.92 13.92
N GLY A 182 30.28 -23.93 14.70
CA GLY A 182 31.18 -23.11 15.51
C GLY A 182 32.10 -22.21 14.69
N GLU A 183 31.72 -21.91 13.44
CA GLU A 183 32.46 -21.03 12.54
C GLU A 183 32.00 -19.57 12.70
N PRO A 184 32.86 -18.58 12.42
CA PRO A 184 32.45 -17.18 12.39
C PRO A 184 31.37 -16.93 11.31
N SER A 185 30.56 -15.89 11.51
CA SER A 185 29.57 -15.50 10.49
C SER A 185 30.25 -15.26 9.14
N PRO A 186 29.71 -15.79 8.02
CA PRO A 186 30.27 -15.59 6.70
C PRO A 186 30.03 -14.18 6.14
N TYR A 187 29.24 -13.36 6.85
CA TYR A 187 28.97 -11.97 6.49
C TYR A 187 29.14 -11.06 7.69
N THR A 188 29.71 -9.89 7.42
CA THR A 188 29.75 -8.73 8.32
C THR A 188 28.43 -7.96 8.27
N THR A 189 28.18 -7.11 9.26
CA THR A 189 27.00 -6.23 9.27
C THR A 189 26.97 -5.32 8.04
N SER A 190 28.11 -4.74 7.64
CA SER A 190 28.20 -3.87 6.46
C SER A 190 27.81 -4.60 5.17
N GLU A 191 28.28 -5.84 4.98
CA GLU A 191 27.90 -6.64 3.80
C GLU A 191 26.39 -6.95 3.82
N LEU A 192 25.80 -7.18 4.99
CA LEU A 192 24.35 -7.38 5.11
C LEU A 192 23.55 -6.11 4.80
N GLU A 193 24.07 -4.92 5.12
CA GLU A 193 23.46 -3.64 4.73
C GLU A 193 23.42 -3.47 3.21
N ASP A 194 24.53 -3.76 2.53
CA ASP A 194 24.63 -3.68 1.07
C ASP A 194 23.70 -4.70 0.37
N LEU A 195 23.66 -5.92 0.90
CA LEU A 195 22.74 -6.97 0.45
C LEU A 195 21.28 -6.56 0.67
N ALA A 196 20.95 -5.99 1.83
CA ALA A 196 19.61 -5.51 2.15
C ALA A 196 19.15 -4.45 1.15
N LEU A 197 19.99 -3.45 0.86
CA LEU A 197 19.71 -2.40 -0.13
C LEU A 197 19.41 -3.01 -1.51
N THR A 198 20.25 -3.96 -1.94
CA THR A 198 20.12 -4.64 -3.22
C THR A 198 18.83 -5.45 -3.32
N PHE A 199 18.51 -6.26 -2.30
CA PHE A 199 17.29 -7.08 -2.29
C PHE A 199 16.03 -6.22 -2.27
N ASN A 200 16.00 -5.18 -1.44
CA ASN A 200 14.87 -4.25 -1.38
C ASN A 200 14.66 -3.52 -2.71
N ALA A 201 15.73 -3.10 -3.40
CA ALA A 201 15.64 -2.47 -4.71
C ALA A 201 15.08 -3.45 -5.77
N LYS A 202 15.58 -4.69 -5.77
CA LYS A 202 15.13 -5.73 -6.70
C LYS A 202 13.67 -6.13 -6.47
N GLU A 203 13.22 -6.26 -5.22
CA GLU A 203 11.81 -6.53 -4.91
C GLU A 203 10.89 -5.40 -5.40
N ARG A 204 11.31 -4.13 -5.24
CA ARG A 204 10.57 -3.00 -5.79
C ARG A 204 10.48 -3.06 -7.31
N GLY A 205 11.58 -3.41 -7.98
CA GLY A 205 11.64 -3.61 -9.44
C GLY A 205 10.69 -4.69 -9.94
N ILE A 206 10.78 -5.91 -9.39
CA ILE A 206 9.92 -7.04 -9.76
C ILE A 206 8.43 -6.71 -9.51
N LYS A 207 8.10 -6.09 -8.37
CA LYS A 207 6.72 -5.67 -8.09
C LYS A 207 6.25 -4.59 -9.08
N ALA A 208 7.13 -3.69 -9.53
CA ALA A 208 6.81 -2.72 -10.57
C ALA A 208 6.56 -3.41 -11.92
N GLU A 209 7.46 -4.28 -12.37
CA GLU A 209 7.33 -5.05 -13.61
C GLU A 209 6.06 -5.89 -13.67
N LYS A 210 5.74 -6.65 -12.60
CA LYS A 210 4.46 -7.41 -12.54
C LYS A 210 3.26 -6.49 -12.68
N ARG A 211 3.26 -5.34 -12.01
CA ARG A 211 2.18 -4.34 -12.16
C ARG A 211 2.09 -3.80 -13.57
N TRP A 212 3.21 -3.61 -14.28
CA TRP A 212 3.22 -3.20 -15.68
C TRP A 212 2.70 -4.30 -16.61
N HIS A 213 3.14 -5.55 -16.42
CA HIS A 213 2.73 -6.70 -17.23
C HIS A 213 1.21 -6.96 -17.13
N PHE A 214 0.68 -7.12 -15.92
CA PHE A 214 -0.75 -7.33 -15.73
C PHE A 214 -1.59 -6.11 -16.13
N ARG A 215 -1.02 -4.90 -16.04
CA ARG A 215 -1.67 -3.70 -16.58
C ARG A 215 -1.78 -3.77 -18.09
N GLY A 216 -0.72 -4.13 -18.80
CA GLY A 216 -0.74 -4.24 -20.26
C GLY A 216 -1.73 -5.28 -20.79
N GLU A 217 -1.78 -6.47 -20.17
CA GLU A 217 -2.76 -7.50 -20.54
C GLU A 217 -4.20 -7.06 -20.26
N TYR A 218 -4.46 -6.49 -19.08
CA TYR A 218 -5.76 -5.94 -18.73
C TYR A 218 -6.18 -4.82 -19.69
N ASP A 219 -5.23 -3.94 -20.04
CA ASP A 219 -5.47 -2.81 -20.94
C ASP A 219 -5.79 -3.29 -22.37
N GLY A 220 -5.20 -4.39 -22.84
CA GLY A 220 -5.54 -5.01 -24.14
C GLY A 220 -6.92 -5.69 -24.14
N ILE A 221 -7.24 -6.43 -23.07
CA ILE A 221 -8.58 -7.03 -22.88
C ILE A 221 -9.64 -5.95 -22.82
N LEU A 222 -9.38 -4.89 -22.06
CA LEU A 222 -10.30 -3.78 -21.90
C LEU A 222 -10.52 -3.05 -23.22
N GLN A 223 -9.47 -2.78 -23.99
CA GLN A 223 -9.60 -2.12 -25.29
C GLN A 223 -10.50 -2.92 -26.24
N THR A 224 -10.27 -4.23 -26.33
CA THR A 224 -11.10 -5.15 -27.13
C THR A 224 -12.56 -5.20 -26.62
N ALA A 225 -12.77 -5.09 -25.32
CA ALA A 225 -14.11 -5.08 -24.71
C ALA A 225 -14.84 -3.75 -24.95
N LEU A 226 -14.12 -2.62 -24.87
CA LEU A 226 -14.65 -1.27 -25.09
C LEU A 226 -15.05 -1.03 -26.55
N GLU A 227 -14.41 -1.68 -27.52
CA GLU A 227 -14.84 -1.66 -28.93
C GLU A 227 -16.23 -2.28 -29.15
N LYS A 228 -16.67 -3.16 -28.23
CA LYS A 228 -17.91 -3.94 -28.38
C LYS A 228 -19.04 -3.50 -27.46
N VAL A 229 -18.76 -2.60 -26.50
CA VAL A 229 -19.69 -2.22 -25.44
C VAL A 229 -19.86 -0.69 -25.41
N PRO A 230 -21.08 -0.15 -25.44
CA PRO A 230 -21.31 1.29 -25.36
C PRO A 230 -20.75 1.89 -24.07
N LEU A 231 -20.03 3.01 -24.16
CA LEU A 231 -19.41 3.69 -23.00
C LEU A 231 -20.39 3.98 -21.85
N VAL A 232 -21.65 4.26 -22.19
CA VAL A 232 -22.73 4.53 -21.22
C VAL A 232 -23.03 3.34 -20.30
N SER A 233 -22.80 2.11 -20.77
CA SER A 233 -23.08 0.87 -20.01
C SER A 233 -21.94 0.45 -19.09
N LEU A 234 -20.78 1.12 -19.16
CA LEU A 234 -19.62 0.77 -18.34
C LEU A 234 -19.85 1.13 -16.88
N ASP A 235 -19.46 0.25 -15.98
CA ASP A 235 -19.39 0.60 -14.56
C ASP A 235 -18.29 1.65 -14.30
N GLN A 236 -18.18 2.08 -13.04
CA GLN A 236 -17.21 3.10 -12.65
C GLN A 236 -15.75 2.65 -12.83
N LYS A 237 -15.43 1.38 -12.58
CA LYS A 237 -14.07 0.86 -12.63
C LYS A 237 -13.56 0.80 -14.07
N HIS A 238 -14.40 0.31 -14.98
CA HIS A 238 -14.07 0.22 -16.39
C HIS A 238 -13.99 1.61 -17.02
N PHE A 239 -14.91 2.53 -16.67
CA PHE A 239 -14.87 3.90 -17.18
C PHE A 239 -13.68 4.71 -16.66
N HIS A 240 -13.25 4.52 -15.40
CA HIS A 240 -12.01 5.10 -14.89
C HIS A 240 -10.81 4.75 -15.79
N THR A 241 -10.76 3.51 -16.28
CA THR A 241 -9.67 3.06 -17.14
C THR A 241 -9.74 3.69 -18.53
N VAL A 242 -10.94 3.95 -19.06
CA VAL A 242 -11.12 4.74 -20.30
C VAL A 242 -10.53 6.13 -20.14
N ILE A 243 -10.88 6.84 -19.06
CA ILE A 243 -10.34 8.19 -18.78
C ILE A 243 -8.82 8.15 -18.67
N ARG A 244 -8.27 7.16 -17.96
CA ARG A 244 -6.83 7.00 -17.79
C ARG A 244 -6.12 6.78 -19.13
N LYS A 245 -6.63 5.87 -19.98
CA LYS A 245 -6.05 5.61 -21.30
C LYS A 245 -6.11 6.82 -22.22
N ALA A 246 -7.26 7.49 -22.27
CA ALA A 246 -7.41 8.74 -23.01
C ALA A 246 -6.34 9.77 -22.57
N ALA A 247 -6.00 9.80 -21.28
CA ALA A 247 -4.91 10.62 -20.74
C ALA A 247 -3.51 10.14 -21.12
N GLU A 248 -3.26 8.85 -21.12
CA GLU A 248 -1.95 8.31 -21.50
C GLU A 248 -1.68 8.50 -23.00
N GLU A 249 -2.69 8.28 -23.84
CA GLU A 249 -2.63 8.40 -25.30
C GLU A 249 -2.85 9.84 -25.80
N GLN A 250 -3.23 10.76 -24.91
CA GLN A 250 -3.59 12.15 -25.24
C GLN A 250 -4.69 12.22 -26.32
N SER A 251 -5.61 11.27 -26.31
CA SER A 251 -6.65 11.08 -27.33
C SER A 251 -8.04 11.24 -26.72
N LEU A 252 -8.78 12.26 -27.14
CA LEU A 252 -10.17 12.49 -26.75
C LEU A 252 -11.08 12.30 -27.96
N THR A 253 -11.76 11.16 -28.03
CA THR A 253 -12.82 11.01 -29.05
C THR A 253 -14.09 11.73 -28.60
N PRO A 254 -14.94 12.19 -29.53
CA PRO A 254 -16.21 12.84 -29.19
C PRO A 254 -17.11 12.00 -28.27
N GLU A 255 -17.09 10.67 -28.41
CA GLU A 255 -17.87 9.75 -27.59
C GLU A 255 -17.38 9.72 -26.14
N ILE A 256 -16.06 9.71 -25.94
CA ILE A 256 -15.44 9.74 -24.61
C ILE A 256 -15.73 11.09 -23.95
N GLU A 257 -15.59 12.20 -24.68
CA GLU A 257 -15.89 13.54 -24.18
C GLU A 257 -17.34 13.66 -23.70
N GLN A 258 -18.30 13.26 -24.54
CA GLN A 258 -19.72 13.31 -24.21
C GLN A 258 -20.05 12.49 -22.96
N GLU A 259 -19.47 11.29 -22.82
CA GLU A 259 -19.71 10.44 -21.67
C GLU A 259 -19.05 10.99 -20.39
N ILE A 260 -17.84 11.57 -20.49
CA ILE A 260 -17.20 12.28 -19.37
C ILE A 260 -18.11 13.43 -18.89
N LEU A 261 -18.57 14.28 -19.80
CA LEU A 261 -19.43 15.42 -19.47
C LEU A 261 -20.77 14.96 -18.87
N ARG A 262 -21.36 13.87 -19.39
CA ARG A 262 -22.58 13.28 -18.85
C ARG A 262 -22.38 12.78 -17.42
N ARG A 263 -21.31 12.02 -17.15
CA ARG A 263 -21.00 11.49 -15.82
C ARG A 263 -20.60 12.59 -14.83
N LEU A 264 -19.92 13.64 -15.28
CA LEU A 264 -19.65 14.83 -14.47
C LEU A 264 -20.96 15.50 -14.03
N LYS A 265 -21.88 15.76 -14.96
CA LYS A 265 -23.18 16.37 -14.67
C LYS A 265 -24.00 15.53 -13.68
N GLN A 266 -23.92 14.21 -13.78
CA GLN A 266 -24.60 13.27 -12.88
C GLN A 266 -23.82 12.96 -11.59
N GLN A 267 -22.61 13.53 -11.41
CA GLN A 267 -21.74 13.28 -10.26
C GLN A 267 -21.38 11.79 -10.06
N LEU A 268 -21.19 11.06 -11.17
CA LEU A 268 -20.82 9.64 -11.16
C LEU A 268 -19.30 9.40 -11.17
N LEU A 269 -18.49 10.44 -11.40
CA LEU A 269 -17.03 10.37 -11.39
C LEU A 269 -16.47 10.53 -9.98
N LYS A 270 -15.40 9.79 -9.67
CA LYS A 270 -14.70 9.81 -8.38
C LYS A 270 -13.50 10.76 -8.40
N GLU A 271 -12.93 11.01 -7.23
CA GLU A 271 -11.78 11.88 -7.01
C GLU A 271 -10.57 11.54 -7.90
N ASN A 272 -10.30 10.25 -8.16
CA ASN A 272 -9.22 9.82 -9.06
C ASN A 272 -9.50 10.17 -10.54
N ASP A 273 -10.76 10.11 -10.96
CA ASP A 273 -11.17 10.52 -12.31
C ASP A 273 -10.98 12.02 -12.46
N LEU A 274 -11.46 12.81 -11.49
CA LEU A 274 -11.32 14.26 -11.48
C LEU A 274 -9.85 14.69 -11.49
N TYR A 275 -9.00 14.05 -10.68
CA TYR A 275 -7.55 14.28 -10.68
C TYR A 275 -6.94 14.03 -12.07
N THR A 276 -7.32 12.93 -12.71
CA THR A 276 -6.83 12.59 -14.06
C THR A 276 -7.26 13.63 -15.08
N LEU A 277 -8.54 14.01 -15.09
CA LEU A 277 -9.12 15.03 -15.99
C LEU A 277 -8.47 16.41 -15.84
N ILE A 278 -8.01 16.78 -14.64
CA ILE A 278 -7.38 18.08 -14.41
C ILE A 278 -5.89 18.06 -14.79
N PHE A 279 -5.13 17.03 -14.38
CA PHE A 279 -3.66 17.10 -14.34
C PHE A 279 -2.93 16.17 -15.31
N ARG A 280 -3.64 15.27 -16.01
CA ARG A 280 -3.02 14.35 -16.98
C ARG A 280 -3.24 14.76 -18.44
N PHE A 281 -3.91 15.88 -18.67
CA PHE A 281 -4.20 16.43 -19.99
C PHE A 281 -3.56 17.80 -20.18
N PRO A 282 -3.15 18.17 -21.40
CA PRO A 282 -2.41 19.39 -21.65
C PRO A 282 -3.32 20.59 -21.38
N ASN A 283 -2.75 21.68 -20.88
CA ASN A 283 -3.48 22.95 -20.77
C ASN A 283 -3.65 23.63 -22.14
N SER A 284 -2.84 23.24 -23.15
CA SER A 284 -2.82 23.84 -24.49
C SER A 284 -3.87 23.27 -25.46
N ALA A 285 -4.46 22.12 -25.16
CA ALA A 285 -5.41 21.46 -26.04
C ALA A 285 -6.84 22.01 -25.78
N GLN A 286 -7.44 22.60 -26.81
CA GLN A 286 -8.72 23.31 -26.72
C GLN A 286 -9.87 22.35 -26.34
N GLU A 287 -9.77 21.09 -26.76
CA GLU A 287 -10.74 20.03 -26.49
C GLU A 287 -10.85 19.73 -24.99
N TRP A 288 -9.72 19.75 -24.28
CA TRP A 288 -9.67 19.44 -22.85
C TRP A 288 -10.09 20.62 -21.96
N GLN A 289 -10.07 21.84 -22.49
CA GLN A 289 -10.48 23.04 -21.75
C GLN A 289 -11.96 22.98 -21.35
N GLN A 290 -12.82 22.45 -22.21
CA GLN A 290 -14.24 22.29 -21.92
C GLN A 290 -14.47 21.33 -20.74
N ILE A 291 -13.77 20.20 -20.72
CA ILE A 291 -13.85 19.24 -19.61
C ILE A 291 -13.32 19.87 -18.32
N LYS A 292 -12.17 20.56 -18.36
CA LYS A 292 -11.59 21.23 -17.19
C LYS A 292 -12.55 22.28 -16.63
N GLN A 293 -13.13 23.13 -17.48
CA GLN A 293 -14.15 24.10 -17.06
C GLN A 293 -15.37 23.42 -16.41
N ALA A 294 -15.85 22.32 -16.98
CA ALA A 294 -16.96 21.56 -16.41
C ALA A 294 -16.62 20.97 -15.03
N VAL A 295 -15.41 20.41 -14.86
CA VAL A 295 -14.91 19.92 -13.57
C VAL A 295 -14.86 21.06 -12.55
N PHE A 296 -14.23 22.19 -12.88
CA PHE A 296 -14.11 23.32 -11.97
C PHE A 296 -15.44 24.00 -11.64
N SER A 297 -16.43 23.97 -12.54
CA SER A 297 -17.80 24.42 -12.22
C SER A 297 -18.44 23.58 -11.10
N ILE A 298 -18.18 22.27 -11.08
CA ILE A 298 -18.64 21.38 -10.00
C ILE A 298 -17.85 21.63 -8.72
N LEU A 299 -16.52 21.78 -8.82
CA LEU A 299 -15.67 22.05 -7.66
C LEU A 299 -15.97 23.41 -7.00
N GLN A 300 -16.33 24.45 -7.77
CA GLN A 300 -16.80 25.73 -7.23
C GLN A 300 -18.10 25.59 -6.44
N LYS A 301 -19.05 24.77 -6.91
CA LYS A 301 -20.29 24.47 -6.19
C LYS A 301 -20.03 23.63 -4.93
N LYS A 302 -19.03 22.74 -4.97
CA LYS A 302 -18.66 21.84 -3.86
C LYS A 302 -17.14 21.85 -3.55
N PRO A 303 -16.58 22.91 -2.95
CA PRO A 303 -15.14 23.04 -2.66
C PRO A 303 -14.53 21.92 -1.80
N ALA A 304 -15.33 21.19 -1.02
CA ALA A 304 -14.86 19.99 -0.32
C ALA A 304 -14.25 18.94 -1.27
N TYR A 305 -14.79 18.82 -2.50
CA TYR A 305 -14.27 17.91 -3.52
C TYR A 305 -12.89 18.33 -4.03
N ALA A 306 -12.57 19.63 -4.02
CA ALA A 306 -11.24 20.11 -4.38
C ALA A 306 -10.18 19.60 -3.40
N SER A 307 -10.51 19.49 -2.12
CA SER A 307 -9.62 18.90 -1.11
C SER A 307 -9.39 17.40 -1.35
N MET A 308 -10.41 16.66 -1.81
CA MET A 308 -10.23 15.25 -2.17
C MET A 308 -9.28 15.08 -3.35
N VAL A 309 -9.46 15.88 -4.41
CA VAL A 309 -8.57 15.87 -5.58
C VAL A 309 -7.14 16.28 -5.19
N PHE A 310 -6.99 17.26 -4.31
CA PHE A 310 -5.70 17.67 -3.76
C PHE A 310 -5.00 16.53 -3.01
N ASN A 311 -5.72 15.83 -2.13
CA ASN A 311 -5.18 14.67 -1.41
C ASN A 311 -4.75 13.55 -2.36
N THR A 312 -5.54 13.28 -3.41
CA THR A 312 -5.17 12.34 -4.48
C THR A 312 -3.85 12.75 -5.15
N GLY A 313 -3.64 14.05 -5.42
CA GLY A 313 -2.39 14.56 -5.97
C GLY A 313 -1.19 14.44 -5.03
N GLN A 314 -1.38 14.58 -3.72
CA GLN A 314 -0.32 14.29 -2.74
C GLN A 314 0.10 12.82 -2.77
N GLN A 315 -0.87 11.91 -2.88
CA GLN A 315 -0.62 10.46 -2.92
C GLN A 315 -0.02 10.00 -4.25
N GLN A 316 -0.53 10.48 -5.39
CA GLN A 316 -0.19 9.96 -6.72
C GLN A 316 0.82 10.82 -7.49
N GLY A 317 0.78 12.15 -7.28
CA GLY A 317 1.60 13.13 -7.98
C GLY A 317 2.85 13.57 -7.23
N LYS A 318 3.10 13.03 -6.03
CA LYS A 318 4.17 13.45 -5.10
C LYS A 318 4.12 14.95 -4.79
N TRP A 319 2.91 15.49 -4.63
CA TRP A 319 2.73 16.89 -4.30
C TRP A 319 3.09 17.16 -2.84
N PHE A 320 3.90 18.19 -2.63
CA PHE A 320 4.26 18.64 -1.30
C PHE A 320 3.53 19.95 -1.02
N MET A 321 2.70 19.94 0.03
CA MET A 321 2.13 21.18 0.55
C MET A 321 3.25 21.92 1.25
N ARG A 322 3.69 23.04 0.66
CA ARG A 322 4.84 23.79 1.16
C ARG A 322 4.45 24.72 2.31
N ARG A 323 3.25 25.30 2.23
CA ARG A 323 2.77 26.26 3.22
C ARG A 323 1.25 26.25 3.31
N TYR A 324 0.76 26.23 4.55
CA TYR A 324 -0.60 26.60 4.90
C TYR A 324 -0.49 27.73 5.92
N GLU A 325 -0.94 28.93 5.53
CA GLU A 325 -0.96 30.09 6.42
C GLU A 325 -2.39 30.41 6.82
N GLN A 326 -2.58 30.61 8.13
CA GLN A 326 -3.81 31.13 8.71
C GLN A 326 -3.46 32.47 9.39
N PRO A 327 -3.65 33.63 8.71
CA PRO A 327 -3.51 34.93 9.35
C PRO A 327 -4.50 35.06 10.52
N PHE A 328 -4.13 35.87 11.51
CA PHE A 328 -5.03 36.22 12.61
C PHE A 328 -6.21 37.03 12.06
N THR A 329 -7.43 36.64 12.43
CA THR A 329 -8.68 37.18 11.89
C THR A 329 -9.55 37.75 13.00
N SER A 330 -10.48 38.63 12.61
CA SER A 330 -11.57 39.10 13.48
C SER A 330 -12.37 37.91 14.04
N PRO A 331 -12.97 38.02 15.24
CA PRO A 331 -13.76 36.96 15.84
C PRO A 331 -14.82 36.43 14.86
N GLY A 332 -14.80 35.12 14.58
CA GLY A 332 -15.80 34.45 13.75
C GLY A 332 -15.43 34.21 12.28
N TYR A 333 -14.30 34.74 11.79
CA TYR A 333 -13.80 34.45 10.43
C TYR A 333 -12.44 33.77 10.47
N TYR A 334 -12.10 33.06 9.40
CA TYR A 334 -10.84 32.36 9.21
C TYR A 334 -10.29 32.67 7.82
N GLN A 335 -8.99 32.88 7.74
CA GLN A 335 -8.27 33.09 6.49
C GLN A 335 -7.37 31.91 6.17
N ALA A 336 -7.22 31.60 4.87
CA ALA A 336 -6.34 30.54 4.42
C ALA A 336 -5.63 30.93 3.11
N ARG A 337 -4.34 30.58 3.05
CA ARG A 337 -3.53 30.57 1.84
C ARG A 337 -2.81 29.22 1.73
N VAL A 338 -2.77 28.66 0.52
CA VAL A 338 -2.12 27.37 0.25
C VAL A 338 -1.05 27.56 -0.82
N SER A 339 0.13 26.98 -0.58
CA SER A 339 1.21 26.87 -1.57
C SER A 339 1.51 25.41 -1.88
N LEU A 340 1.63 25.09 -3.17
CA LEU A 340 1.83 23.74 -3.71
C LEU A 340 2.97 23.74 -4.74
N ASP A 341 3.90 22.79 -4.62
CA ASP A 341 4.91 22.54 -5.65
C ASP A 341 4.38 21.54 -6.70
N TYR A 342 4.40 21.94 -7.96
CA TYR A 342 3.97 21.15 -9.12
C TYR A 342 4.91 21.37 -10.30
N LEU A 343 5.47 20.29 -10.87
CA LEU A 343 6.43 20.32 -11.98
C LEU A 343 7.55 21.36 -11.78
N GLU A 344 8.22 21.30 -10.63
CA GLU A 344 9.35 22.19 -10.24
C GLU A 344 8.98 23.67 -10.06
N GLN A 345 7.70 24.02 -10.12
CA GLN A 345 7.20 25.37 -9.88
C GLN A 345 6.28 25.42 -8.65
N THR A 346 6.41 26.47 -7.83
CA THR A 346 5.51 26.71 -6.70
C THR A 346 4.32 27.57 -7.14
N TYR A 347 3.11 27.09 -6.87
CA TYR A 347 1.85 27.79 -7.07
C TYR A 347 1.27 28.19 -5.72
N THR A 348 0.76 29.41 -5.61
CA THR A 348 0.20 29.93 -4.35
C THR A 348 -1.14 30.58 -4.61
N SER A 349 -2.14 30.25 -3.80
CA SER A 349 -3.47 30.84 -3.91
C SER A 349 -3.49 32.30 -3.47
N ALA A 350 -4.54 33.01 -3.87
CA ALA A 350 -4.97 34.21 -3.17
C ALA A 350 -5.34 33.89 -1.70
N LEU A 351 -5.57 34.95 -0.92
CA LEU A 351 -6.03 34.81 0.46
C LEU A 351 -7.55 34.69 0.48
N TYR A 352 -8.07 33.57 1.02
CA TYR A 352 -9.50 33.32 1.11
C TYR A 352 -10.00 33.45 2.54
N THR A 353 -11.15 34.10 2.73
CA THR A 353 -11.81 34.29 4.03
C THR A 353 -13.12 33.51 4.08
N ALA A 354 -13.40 32.83 5.20
CA ALA A 354 -14.69 32.17 5.45
C ALA A 354 -14.99 32.05 6.94
N GLU A 355 -16.26 31.86 7.31
CA GLU A 355 -16.70 31.67 8.70
C GLU A 355 -16.18 30.37 9.36
N LYS A 356 -15.78 29.39 8.55
CA LYS A 356 -15.21 28.11 9.02
C LYS A 356 -13.80 27.94 8.46
N LYS A 357 -12.86 27.52 9.33
CA LYS A 357 -11.48 27.21 8.97
C LYS A 357 -11.35 26.28 7.76
N GLU A 358 -12.09 25.17 7.77
CA GLU A 358 -12.08 24.19 6.67
C GLU A 358 -12.61 24.79 5.37
N ARG A 359 -13.59 25.69 5.43
CA ARG A 359 -14.14 26.34 4.24
C ARG A 359 -13.11 27.27 3.58
N ALA A 360 -12.42 28.08 4.37
CA ALA A 360 -11.36 28.96 3.87
C ALA A 360 -10.25 28.12 3.19
N LYS A 361 -9.85 27.03 3.83
CA LYS A 361 -8.85 26.09 3.28
C LYS A 361 -9.31 25.45 1.96
N GLN A 362 -10.56 24.98 1.88
CA GLN A 362 -11.12 24.38 0.66
C GLN A 362 -11.12 25.36 -0.53
N LEU A 363 -11.45 26.63 -0.27
CA LEU A 363 -11.43 27.68 -1.30
C LEU A 363 -10.01 27.99 -1.77
N ALA A 364 -9.05 28.10 -0.84
CA ALA A 364 -7.64 28.27 -1.18
C ALA A 364 -7.09 27.09 -2.00
N ILE A 365 -7.44 25.85 -1.65
CA ILE A 365 -7.08 24.66 -2.43
C ILE A 365 -7.68 24.73 -3.84
N LEU A 366 -8.97 25.06 -3.96
CA LEU A 366 -9.65 25.17 -5.25
C LEU A 366 -8.95 26.16 -6.18
N ASP A 367 -8.54 27.31 -5.66
CA ASP A 367 -7.83 28.36 -6.40
C ASP A 367 -6.47 27.90 -6.91
N VAL A 368 -5.65 27.26 -6.06
CA VAL A 368 -4.37 26.68 -6.48
C VAL A 368 -4.56 25.67 -7.60
N LEU A 369 -5.52 24.75 -7.46
CA LEU A 369 -5.78 23.73 -8.47
C LEU A 369 -6.22 24.35 -9.80
N ALA A 370 -7.07 25.38 -9.76
CA ALA A 370 -7.54 26.09 -10.94
C ALA A 370 -6.40 26.82 -11.66
N THR A 371 -5.53 27.46 -10.88
CA THR A 371 -4.33 28.13 -11.39
C THR A 371 -3.41 27.16 -12.12
N ILE A 372 -3.13 25.99 -11.53
CA ILE A 372 -2.30 24.95 -12.17
C ILE A 372 -2.97 24.42 -13.45
N ALA A 373 -4.29 24.25 -13.43
CA ALA A 373 -5.06 23.77 -14.57
C ALA A 373 -5.26 24.81 -15.68
N GLY A 374 -4.86 26.08 -15.45
CA GLY A 374 -5.09 27.19 -16.38
C GLY A 374 -6.56 27.57 -16.53
N VAL A 375 -7.40 27.31 -15.51
CA VAL A 375 -8.84 27.60 -15.53
C VAL A 375 -9.12 28.86 -14.71
N VAL A 376 -9.76 29.84 -15.33
CA VAL A 376 -10.25 31.03 -14.63
C VAL A 376 -11.55 30.67 -13.91
N LEU A 377 -11.56 30.79 -12.58
CA LEU A 377 -12.76 30.58 -11.78
C LEU A 377 -13.71 31.78 -11.95
N SER A 378 -15.01 31.50 -12.00
CA SER A 378 -16.03 32.55 -11.90
C SER A 378 -15.90 33.19 -10.52
N SER A 379 -15.86 34.54 -10.47
CA SER A 379 -15.62 35.27 -9.23
C SER A 379 -16.52 34.75 -8.09
N PRO A 380 -15.95 34.34 -6.95
CA PRO A 380 -16.74 34.14 -5.76
C PRO A 380 -17.30 35.51 -5.35
N GLU A 381 -18.50 35.56 -4.79
CA GLU A 381 -18.96 36.73 -4.04
C GLU A 381 -17.94 36.99 -2.92
N VAL A 382 -16.97 37.86 -3.18
CA VAL A 382 -16.05 38.37 -2.18
C VAL A 382 -16.78 39.50 -1.47
N SER A 383 -17.46 39.17 -0.37
CA SER A 383 -17.80 40.19 0.62
C SER A 383 -16.53 40.61 1.33
N ALA A 384 -15.85 41.61 0.77
CA ALA A 384 -14.80 42.33 1.48
C ALA A 384 -15.46 43.21 2.56
N PRO A 385 -15.05 43.15 3.84
CA PRO A 385 -15.24 44.28 4.73
C PRO A 385 -14.18 45.32 4.37
N GLU A 386 -14.62 46.57 4.30
CA GLU A 386 -13.84 47.75 3.98
C GLU A 386 -12.55 47.84 4.79
N SER A 387 -11.46 48.15 4.09
CA SER A 387 -10.22 48.60 4.67
C SER A 387 -10.43 49.92 5.41
N GLN A 388 -10.14 49.97 6.71
CA GLN A 388 -9.47 51.10 7.35
C GLN A 388 -9.10 50.75 8.82
N ALA A 389 -7.82 50.46 9.03
CA ALA A 389 -7.14 50.76 10.29
C ALA A 389 -5.65 50.90 9.99
N VAL A 390 -5.26 52.15 9.80
CA VAL A 390 -3.88 52.63 9.81
C VAL A 390 -3.26 52.21 11.14
N PHE A 391 -2.20 51.40 11.11
CA PHE A 391 -1.25 51.33 12.21
C PHE A 391 0.02 52.04 11.78
N SER A 392 0.30 53.12 12.48
CA SER A 392 1.52 53.92 12.43
C SER A 392 2.72 53.09 12.87
N ASP A 393 3.73 53.01 12.02
CA ASP A 393 5.07 52.57 12.40
C ASP A 393 5.64 53.52 13.46
N GLY A 394 6.03 52.94 14.60
CA GLY A 394 6.83 53.60 15.61
C GLY A 394 8.22 52.98 15.62
N GLU A 395 9.14 53.55 14.85
CA GLU A 395 10.59 53.44 15.07
C GLU A 395 11.22 54.79 14.73
N GLU A 396 11.77 55.47 15.75
CA GLU A 396 13.06 56.17 15.71
C GLU A 396 13.34 56.84 17.06
N GLY A 397 14.57 56.67 17.57
CA GLY A 397 15.15 57.60 18.56
C GLY A 397 15.95 56.96 19.70
N THR A 398 17.21 56.64 19.40
CA THR A 398 18.45 56.72 20.24
C THR A 398 18.40 56.44 21.74
#